data_AF-A0A6A2YIU3-F1
#
_entry.id   AF-A0A6A2YIU3-F1
#
_cell.length_a   1.000
_cell.length_b   1.000
_cell.length_c   1.000
_cell.angle_alpha   90.00
_cell.angle_beta   90.00
_cell.angle_gamma   90.00
#
_symmetry.space_group_name_H-M   'P 1'
#
loop_
_entity.id
_entity.type
_entity.pdbx_description
1 polymer ?
#
loop_
_entity_poly.entity_id
_entity_poly.type
_entity_poly.pdbx_seq_one_letter_code
_entity_poly.pdbx_strand_id
1 'polypeptide(L)'
;MSGWKEVNTKMETKYVKVVAHTDDFVELSFTKNRNFTTDHGKTVPLNIDKRFIVRRGVPGLYVYGVFEREEDFPDALMYQLRIVFKLNADKFGFMAISDTRRGIMPRGEDRDSTRSQILAFKEAVLLTNPSNPQLKGEVDDKYQYSCENKDNKLHGWISDDDAVGFWIITPSNEFRTGGPNKQDLTSHVGPIALSMFVSTHYTGIDIDVTYKKGEAWRKVFGPVLIYLNSASSDDDYHNTLWNDAKRQARSAFVGLAAPRNAGSWQTEGKINGLMDYIEDGFIGDYKLDLNITIQPGRFKKSDVNLSNTDENRWLIRFCYVRLYPIRSTCRLMD
;
A
#
# COMPACT_ATOMS: atom_id res chain seq x y z
N MET A 1 -11.07 28.84 -8.90
CA MET A 1 -10.49 28.30 -10.14
C MET A 1 -9.98 26.90 -9.86
N SER A 2 -10.63 25.86 -10.39
CA SER A 2 -10.02 24.52 -10.45
C SER A 2 -10.63 23.77 -11.63
N GLY A 3 -10.11 24.05 -12.83
CA GLY A 3 -10.44 23.33 -14.06
C GLY A 3 -9.80 21.95 -14.16
N TRP A 4 -9.53 21.28 -13.02
CA TRP A 4 -8.93 19.96 -13.01
C TRP A 4 -10.02 18.90 -13.12
N LYS A 5 -10.02 18.16 -14.23
CA LYS A 5 -10.92 17.03 -14.44
C LYS A 5 -10.39 15.82 -13.67
N GLU A 6 -11.22 15.21 -12.82
CA GLU A 6 -10.86 13.95 -12.16
C GLU A 6 -10.72 12.85 -13.21
N VAL A 7 -9.56 12.19 -13.23
CA VAL A 7 -9.25 11.13 -14.18
C VAL A 7 -8.86 9.87 -13.40
N ASN A 8 -9.75 8.88 -13.41
CA ASN A 8 -9.42 7.54 -12.94
C ASN A 8 -8.59 6.81 -14.00
N THR A 9 -7.27 6.84 -13.85
CA THR A 9 -6.37 6.15 -14.77
C THR A 9 -6.20 4.69 -14.34
N LYS A 10 -6.81 3.76 -15.07
CA LYS A 10 -6.34 2.36 -15.07
C LYS A 10 -5.11 2.28 -15.97
N MET A 11 -4.06 1.61 -15.51
CA MET A 11 -2.91 1.35 -16.37
C MET A 11 -3.23 0.14 -17.26
N GLU A 12 -3.57 0.44 -18.50
CA GLU A 12 -3.67 -0.50 -19.61
C GLU A 12 -2.35 -0.47 -20.36
N THR A 13 -1.75 -1.64 -20.58
CA THR A 13 -0.55 -1.79 -21.40
C THR A 13 -0.51 -3.16 -22.07
N LYS A 14 0.16 -3.22 -23.22
CA LYS A 14 0.50 -4.45 -23.94
C LYS A 14 2.00 -4.76 -23.87
N TYR A 15 2.79 -3.86 -23.28
CA TYR A 15 4.24 -4.01 -23.16
C TYR A 15 4.55 -4.82 -21.91
N VAL A 16 4.92 -6.08 -22.12
CA VAL A 16 5.33 -7.00 -21.08
C VAL A 16 6.75 -7.48 -21.34
N LYS A 17 7.55 -7.60 -20.28
CA LYS A 17 8.89 -8.21 -20.33
C LYS A 17 9.14 -9.10 -19.12
N VAL A 18 9.90 -10.16 -19.32
CA VAL A 18 10.53 -10.91 -18.22
C VAL A 18 11.79 -10.14 -17.84
N VAL A 19 11.85 -9.66 -16.60
CA VAL A 19 12.97 -8.83 -16.10
C VAL A 19 14.06 -9.73 -15.56
N ALA A 20 13.66 -10.75 -14.81
CA ALA A 20 14.55 -11.72 -14.20
C ALA A 20 13.83 -13.07 -14.13
N HIS A 21 14.61 -14.13 -14.32
CA HIS A 21 14.15 -15.51 -14.23
C HIS A 21 15.28 -16.35 -13.67
N THR A 22 14.98 -17.06 -12.58
CA THR A 22 15.85 -18.02 -11.92
C THR A 22 15.03 -19.24 -11.53
N ASP A 23 15.68 -20.28 -11.01
CA ASP A 23 14.96 -21.43 -10.46
C ASP A 23 14.06 -21.04 -9.27
N ASP A 24 14.33 -19.94 -8.58
CA ASP A 24 13.59 -19.54 -7.38
C ASP A 24 12.46 -18.53 -7.65
N PHE A 25 12.55 -17.74 -8.72
CA PHE A 25 11.55 -16.72 -9.01
C PHE A 25 11.54 -16.26 -10.48
N VAL A 26 10.40 -15.71 -10.87
CA VAL A 26 10.21 -14.94 -12.11
C VAL A 26 9.72 -13.54 -11.75
N GLU A 27 10.34 -12.52 -12.34
CA GLU A 27 9.90 -11.13 -12.26
C GLU A 27 9.40 -10.67 -13.63
N LEU A 28 8.16 -10.19 -13.67
CA LEU A 28 7.51 -9.62 -14.85
C LEU A 28 7.34 -8.12 -14.69
N SER A 29 7.48 -7.41 -15.81
CA SER A 29 7.26 -5.97 -15.91
C SER A 29 6.21 -5.68 -16.96
N PHE A 30 5.30 -4.78 -16.61
CA PHE A 30 4.27 -4.22 -17.47
C PHE A 30 4.48 -2.71 -17.47
N THR A 31 4.88 -2.13 -18.60
CA THR A 31 5.28 -0.72 -18.67
C THR A 31 4.24 0.11 -19.41
N LYS A 32 3.94 1.32 -18.92
CA LYS A 32 3.18 2.36 -19.61
C LYS A 32 3.96 3.65 -19.46
N ASN A 33 4.62 4.06 -20.53
CA ASN A 33 5.24 5.37 -20.59
C ASN A 33 4.20 6.40 -21.01
N ARG A 34 4.37 7.64 -20.53
CA ARG A 34 3.53 8.75 -20.98
C ARG A 34 3.76 8.95 -22.47
N ASN A 35 2.67 9.11 -23.21
CA ASN A 35 2.74 9.51 -24.61
C ASN A 35 1.91 10.78 -24.82
N PHE A 36 2.60 11.90 -24.97
CA PHE A 36 1.99 13.23 -25.15
C PHE A 36 1.04 13.31 -26.34
N THR A 37 1.25 12.49 -27.38
CA THR A 37 0.39 12.51 -28.59
C THR A 37 -0.91 11.74 -28.41
N THR A 38 -0.92 10.64 -27.64
CA THR A 38 -2.11 9.77 -27.51
C THR A 38 -2.86 9.96 -26.20
N ASP A 39 -2.19 10.48 -25.16
CA ASP A 39 -2.78 10.58 -23.84
C ASP A 39 -3.79 11.73 -23.73
N HIS A 40 -3.69 12.78 -24.55
CA HIS A 40 -4.62 13.93 -24.62
C HIS A 40 -5.13 14.44 -23.24
N GLY A 41 -4.28 14.44 -22.20
CA GLY A 41 -4.64 14.85 -20.84
C GLY A 41 -5.55 13.88 -20.07
N LYS A 42 -5.78 12.66 -20.60
CA LYS A 42 -6.60 11.59 -20.01
C LYS A 42 -5.81 10.65 -19.10
N THR A 43 -4.52 10.90 -18.88
CA THR A 43 -3.66 10.08 -18.01
C THR A 43 -2.76 10.98 -17.16
N VAL A 44 -2.48 10.51 -15.95
CA VAL A 44 -1.51 11.16 -15.05
C VAL A 44 -0.15 11.20 -15.76
N PRO A 45 0.59 12.33 -15.70
CA PRO A 45 1.92 12.45 -16.29
C PRO A 45 2.96 11.66 -15.49
N LEU A 46 3.00 10.35 -15.74
CA LEU A 46 3.93 9.40 -15.15
C LEU A 46 4.28 8.31 -16.16
N ASN A 47 5.55 7.90 -16.15
CA ASN A 47 5.94 6.59 -16.62
C ASN A 47 5.70 5.61 -15.46
N ILE A 48 5.03 4.49 -15.78
CA ILE A 48 4.63 3.50 -14.78
C ILE A 48 5.15 2.15 -15.23
N ASP A 49 5.83 1.45 -14.33
CA ASP A 49 6.27 0.08 -14.50
C ASP A 49 5.71 -0.78 -13.36
N LYS A 50 4.67 -1.55 -13.66
CA LYS A 50 4.08 -2.50 -12.71
C LYS A 50 4.87 -3.79 -12.76
N ARG A 51 5.27 -4.26 -11.58
CA ARG A 51 6.13 -5.40 -11.42
C ARG A 51 5.44 -6.48 -10.60
N PHE A 52 5.59 -7.71 -11.06
CA PHE A 52 5.05 -8.90 -10.42
C PHE A 52 6.19 -9.89 -10.19
N ILE A 53 6.30 -10.43 -8.99
CA ILE A 53 7.27 -11.49 -8.69
C ILE A 53 6.52 -12.71 -8.21
N VAL A 54 6.73 -13.83 -8.90
CA VAL A 54 6.26 -15.15 -8.47
C VAL A 54 7.47 -15.90 -7.94
N ARG A 55 7.37 -16.40 -6.71
CA ARG A 55 8.45 -17.16 -6.05
C ARG A 55 8.05 -18.61 -5.87
N ARG A 56 9.00 -19.52 -6.10
CA ARG A 56 8.81 -20.94 -5.82
C ARG A 56 8.45 -21.14 -4.34
N GLY A 57 7.44 -21.97 -4.08
CA GLY A 57 7.02 -22.33 -2.73
C GLY A 57 6.23 -21.26 -1.98
N VAL A 58 5.93 -20.11 -2.59
CA VAL A 58 5.05 -19.08 -2.02
C VAL A 58 3.72 -19.12 -2.76
N PRO A 59 2.59 -19.45 -2.10
CA PRO A 59 1.27 -19.46 -2.74
C PRO A 59 0.74 -18.04 -2.87
N GLY A 60 1.33 -17.27 -3.79
CA GLY A 60 1.04 -15.87 -3.94
C GLY A 60 1.96 -15.18 -4.92
N LEU A 61 1.78 -13.87 -5.05
CA LEU A 61 2.59 -13.04 -5.92
C LEU A 61 2.88 -11.69 -5.27
N TYR A 62 4.13 -11.25 -5.36
CA TYR A 62 4.49 -9.90 -4.92
C TYR A 62 4.16 -8.91 -6.02
N VAL A 63 3.61 -7.76 -5.63
CA VAL A 63 3.27 -6.66 -6.52
C VAL A 63 3.95 -5.39 -6.03
N TYR A 64 4.60 -4.69 -6.94
CA TYR A 64 5.08 -3.33 -6.73
C TYR A 64 4.99 -2.54 -8.03
N GLY A 65 5.24 -1.24 -7.95
CA GLY A 65 5.39 -0.43 -9.16
C GLY A 65 6.50 0.58 -9.02
N VAL A 66 7.21 0.81 -10.10
CA VAL A 66 8.16 1.91 -10.25
C VAL A 66 7.44 3.02 -10.99
N PHE A 67 7.35 4.17 -10.37
CA PHE A 67 6.70 5.35 -10.93
C PHE A 67 7.75 6.42 -11.12
N GLU A 68 7.72 7.05 -12.28
CA GLU A 68 8.69 8.07 -12.67
C GLU A 68 7.97 9.26 -13.29
N ARG A 69 8.39 10.44 -12.87
CA ARG A 69 8.01 11.73 -13.43
C ARG A 69 9.26 12.40 -13.97
N GLU A 70 9.23 12.77 -15.23
CA GLU A 70 10.31 13.52 -15.88
C GLU A 70 10.14 15.04 -15.68
N GLU A 71 11.22 15.79 -15.82
CA GLU A 71 11.28 17.23 -15.54
C GLU A 71 10.34 18.05 -16.45
N ASP A 72 10.19 17.62 -17.70
CA ASP A 72 9.40 18.28 -18.73
C ASP A 72 7.89 17.99 -18.62
N PHE A 73 7.50 17.05 -17.75
CA PHE A 73 6.11 16.66 -17.56
C PHE A 73 5.28 17.82 -16.97
N PRO A 74 4.03 18.03 -17.43
CA PRO A 74 3.22 19.16 -16.99
C PRO A 74 2.75 18.98 -15.54
N ASP A 75 2.25 20.07 -14.94
CA ASP A 75 1.64 20.06 -13.61
C ASP A 75 0.61 18.95 -13.47
N ALA A 76 0.58 18.32 -12.29
CA ALA A 76 -0.26 17.18 -12.00
C ALA A 76 -0.79 17.23 -10.58
N LEU A 77 -2.05 16.82 -10.41
CA LEU A 77 -2.65 16.58 -9.12
C LEU A 77 -2.97 15.09 -9.00
N MET A 78 -2.29 14.38 -8.11
CA MET A 78 -2.44 12.93 -7.94
C MET A 78 -3.08 12.62 -6.59
N TYR A 79 -4.41 12.70 -6.53
CA TYR A 79 -5.17 12.48 -5.30
C TYR A 79 -4.96 11.12 -4.67
N GLN A 80 -4.84 10.07 -5.50
CA GLN A 80 -4.78 8.69 -5.03
C GLN A 80 -3.87 7.84 -5.92
N LEU A 81 -3.03 7.02 -5.29
CA LEU A 81 -2.28 5.96 -5.92
C LEU A 81 -2.47 4.68 -5.11
N ARG A 82 -2.91 3.60 -5.76
CA ARG A 82 -3.28 2.35 -5.08
C ARG A 82 -3.29 1.15 -6.03
N ILE A 83 -3.22 -0.04 -5.43
CA ILE A 83 -3.60 -1.29 -6.08
C ILE A 83 -5.00 -1.65 -5.60
N VAL A 84 -5.84 -2.18 -6.51
CA VAL A 84 -7.21 -2.60 -6.22
C VAL A 84 -7.42 -4.00 -6.77
N PHE A 85 -7.83 -4.91 -5.90
CA PHE A 85 -8.36 -6.22 -6.28
C PHE A 85 -9.86 -6.22 -6.06
N LYS A 86 -10.61 -6.54 -7.12
CA LYS A 86 -12.05 -6.82 -7.04
C LYS A 86 -12.21 -8.32 -7.15
N LEU A 87 -12.59 -8.97 -6.07
CA LEU A 87 -12.75 -10.42 -6.02
C LEU A 87 -14.14 -10.82 -6.52
N ASN A 88 -14.35 -12.11 -6.72
CA ASN A 88 -15.65 -12.62 -7.15
C ASN A 88 -16.67 -12.45 -6.01
N ALA A 89 -17.69 -11.62 -6.25
CA ALA A 89 -18.73 -11.27 -5.27
C ALA A 89 -19.60 -12.46 -4.82
N ASP A 90 -19.69 -13.51 -5.63
CA ASP A 90 -20.44 -14.71 -5.27
C ASP A 90 -19.65 -15.64 -4.35
N LYS A 91 -18.31 -15.52 -4.36
CA LYS A 91 -17.42 -16.40 -3.62
C LYS A 91 -16.96 -15.81 -2.30
N PHE A 92 -16.59 -14.53 -2.29
CA PHE A 92 -15.92 -13.88 -1.15
C PHE A 92 -16.91 -13.06 -0.32
N GLY A 93 -17.44 -13.66 0.74
CA GLY A 93 -18.45 -13.05 1.62
C GLY A 93 -17.93 -12.57 2.97
N PHE A 94 -16.76 -13.04 3.40
CA PHE A 94 -16.22 -12.76 4.73
C PHE A 94 -14.96 -11.91 4.64
N MET A 95 -14.88 -10.81 5.37
CA MET A 95 -13.73 -9.90 5.38
C MET A 95 -13.01 -9.94 6.71
N ALA A 96 -11.69 -9.78 6.70
CA ALA A 96 -10.90 -9.61 7.92
C ALA A 96 -9.78 -8.57 7.74
N ILE A 97 -9.74 -7.61 8.67
CA ILE A 97 -8.69 -6.56 8.74
C ILE A 97 -8.00 -6.53 10.11
N SER A 98 -8.60 -7.14 11.14
CA SER A 98 -7.96 -7.40 12.43
C SER A 98 -8.64 -8.57 13.14
N ASP A 99 -8.08 -9.00 14.28
CA ASP A 99 -8.69 -10.04 15.12
C ASP A 99 -10.11 -9.67 15.60
N THR A 100 -10.38 -8.37 15.77
CA THR A 100 -11.65 -7.82 16.27
C THR A 100 -12.54 -7.21 15.18
N ARG A 101 -12.00 -6.98 13.97
CA ARG A 101 -12.72 -6.42 12.83
C ARG A 101 -12.66 -7.40 11.67
N ARG A 102 -13.51 -8.42 11.79
CA ARG A 102 -13.72 -9.46 10.80
C ARG A 102 -15.15 -9.98 10.88
N GLY A 103 -15.73 -10.36 9.75
CA GLY A 103 -17.11 -10.78 9.71
C GLY A 103 -17.67 -10.88 8.29
N ILE A 104 -18.92 -11.33 8.20
CA ILE A 104 -19.68 -11.33 6.97
C ILE A 104 -19.93 -9.88 6.55
N MET A 105 -19.71 -9.61 5.27
CA MET A 105 -19.93 -8.28 4.68
C MET A 105 -21.19 -8.25 3.83
N PRO A 106 -21.85 -7.09 3.73
CA PRO A 106 -22.91 -6.90 2.74
C PRO A 106 -22.38 -7.09 1.31
N ARG A 107 -23.28 -7.44 0.39
CA ARG A 107 -22.99 -7.41 -1.05
C ARG A 107 -23.06 -5.97 -1.57
N GLY A 108 -22.45 -5.72 -2.73
CA GLY A 108 -22.52 -4.39 -3.37
C GLY A 108 -23.97 -3.94 -3.62
N GLU A 109 -24.81 -4.86 -4.10
CA GLU A 109 -26.25 -4.66 -4.33
C GLU A 109 -27.05 -4.33 -3.06
N ASP A 110 -26.55 -4.70 -1.87
CA ASP A 110 -27.24 -4.37 -0.61
C ASP A 110 -27.20 -2.88 -0.30
N ARG A 111 -26.30 -2.13 -0.96
CA ARG A 111 -26.19 -0.68 -0.88
C ARG A 111 -27.06 0.06 -1.91
N ASP A 112 -27.82 -0.66 -2.72
CA ASP A 112 -28.75 -0.03 -3.66
C ASP A 112 -29.92 0.63 -2.91
N SER A 113 -30.51 1.67 -3.49
CA SER A 113 -31.57 2.47 -2.86
C SER A 113 -32.87 1.71 -2.59
N THR A 114 -33.04 0.53 -3.19
CA THR A 114 -34.18 -0.38 -2.94
C THR A 114 -33.96 -1.27 -1.72
N ARG A 115 -32.72 -1.38 -1.22
CA ARG A 115 -32.32 -2.29 -0.13
C ARG A 115 -31.64 -1.58 1.04
N SER A 116 -31.34 -0.31 0.87
CA SER A 116 -30.70 0.51 1.88
C SER A 116 -31.16 1.96 1.82
N GLN A 117 -30.88 2.70 2.89
CA GLN A 117 -31.13 4.12 3.01
C GLN A 117 -29.81 4.85 3.25
N ILE A 118 -29.47 5.80 2.38
CA ILE A 118 -28.33 6.71 2.60
C ILE A 118 -28.57 7.52 3.87
N LEU A 119 -27.54 7.60 4.72
CA LEU A 119 -27.57 8.37 5.97
C LEU A 119 -27.09 9.82 5.72
N ALA A 120 -26.60 10.50 6.76
CA ALA A 120 -26.13 11.89 6.66
C ALA A 120 -24.98 12.07 5.64
N PHE A 121 -24.17 11.03 5.42
CA PHE A 121 -23.08 11.03 4.44
C PHE A 121 -23.33 9.97 3.37
N LYS A 122 -23.02 10.30 2.10
CA LYS A 122 -23.24 9.40 0.96
C LYS A 122 -22.44 8.08 1.04
N GLU A 123 -21.38 8.07 1.83
CA GLU A 123 -20.54 6.91 2.09
C GLU A 123 -21.17 5.90 3.07
N ALA A 124 -22.18 6.31 3.85
CA ALA A 124 -22.84 5.49 4.87
C ALA A 124 -24.28 5.16 4.49
N VAL A 125 -24.66 3.88 4.62
CA VAL A 125 -26.02 3.42 4.36
C VAL A 125 -26.52 2.53 5.50
N LEU A 126 -27.80 2.67 5.85
CA LEU A 126 -28.52 1.72 6.70
C LEU A 126 -29.10 0.61 5.83
N LEU A 127 -28.77 -0.65 6.13
CA LEU A 127 -29.25 -1.82 5.39
C LEU A 127 -30.69 -2.15 5.83
N THR A 128 -31.68 -1.87 4.99
CA THR A 128 -33.10 -2.06 5.31
C THR A 128 -33.65 -3.40 4.83
N ASN A 129 -33.11 -3.92 3.72
CA ASN A 129 -33.50 -5.21 3.13
C ASN A 129 -32.31 -5.92 2.43
N PRO A 130 -31.22 -6.23 3.17
CA PRO A 130 -30.04 -6.87 2.59
C PRO A 130 -30.28 -8.33 2.19
N SER A 131 -29.40 -8.84 1.33
CA SER A 131 -29.39 -10.23 0.84
C SER A 131 -29.17 -11.24 1.95
N ASN A 132 -28.32 -10.90 2.92
CA ASN A 132 -28.20 -11.61 4.18
C ASN A 132 -29.07 -10.94 5.26
N PRO A 133 -30.18 -11.56 5.71
CA PRO A 133 -31.07 -10.98 6.71
C PRO A 133 -30.40 -10.64 8.05
N GLN A 134 -29.26 -11.26 8.39
CA GLN A 134 -28.51 -10.96 9.61
C GLN A 134 -27.92 -9.55 9.62
N LEU A 135 -27.73 -8.94 8.44
CA LEU A 135 -27.19 -7.59 8.30
C LEU A 135 -28.29 -6.52 8.34
N LYS A 136 -29.56 -6.90 8.48
CA LYS A 136 -30.67 -5.94 8.49
C LYS A 136 -30.59 -5.05 9.73
N GLY A 137 -30.63 -3.74 9.52
CA GLY A 137 -30.49 -2.74 10.58
C GLY A 137 -29.05 -2.30 10.84
N GLU A 138 -28.06 -2.97 10.24
CA GLU A 138 -26.66 -2.56 10.32
C GLU A 138 -26.37 -1.37 9.42
N VAL A 139 -25.35 -0.59 9.80
CA VAL A 139 -24.82 0.50 8.98
C VAL A 139 -23.54 0.02 8.30
N ASP A 140 -23.45 0.19 6.99
CA ASP A 140 -22.22 -0.02 6.24
C ASP A 140 -21.66 1.34 5.79
N ASP A 141 -20.47 1.68 6.29
CA ASP A 141 -19.73 2.89 5.93
C ASP A 141 -18.40 2.53 5.26
N LYS A 142 -18.09 3.21 4.15
CA LYS A 142 -16.81 3.09 3.43
C LYS A 142 -15.58 3.18 4.37
N TYR A 143 -15.61 4.08 5.35
CA TYR A 143 -14.52 4.38 6.26
C TYR A 143 -14.50 3.47 7.50
N GLN A 144 -15.54 2.66 7.73
CA GLN A 144 -15.60 1.68 8.82
C GLN A 144 -14.54 0.59 8.71
N TYR A 145 -13.80 0.53 7.60
CA TYR A 145 -12.73 -0.44 7.34
C TYR A 145 -11.37 0.25 7.11
N SER A 146 -11.22 1.51 7.51
CA SER A 146 -9.89 2.14 7.54
C SER A 146 -9.02 1.57 8.66
N CYS A 147 -7.70 1.63 8.46
CA CYS A 147 -6.69 1.31 9.46
C CYS A 147 -5.56 2.32 9.39
N GLU A 148 -4.93 2.60 10.53
CA GLU A 148 -3.67 3.34 10.57
C GLU A 148 -2.57 2.55 9.83
N ASN A 149 -1.69 3.26 9.13
CA ASN A 149 -0.62 2.65 8.35
C ASN A 149 0.28 1.73 9.19
N LYS A 150 0.54 2.06 10.45
CA LYS A 150 1.36 1.23 11.35
C LYS A 150 0.74 -0.15 11.60
N ASP A 151 -0.59 -0.24 11.62
CA ASP A 151 -1.34 -1.47 11.90
C ASP A 151 -1.79 -2.20 10.62
N ASN A 152 -1.89 -1.49 9.50
CA ASN A 152 -2.28 -2.01 8.20
C ASN A 152 -1.17 -2.88 7.57
N LYS A 153 -1.00 -4.09 8.13
CA LYS A 153 -0.01 -5.11 7.72
C LYS A 153 -0.63 -6.30 7.01
N LEU A 154 -1.89 -6.61 7.29
CA LEU A 154 -2.61 -7.75 6.74
C LEU A 154 -4.10 -7.45 6.72
N HIS A 155 -4.73 -7.67 5.58
CA HIS A 155 -6.18 -7.66 5.43
C HIS A 155 -6.60 -8.47 4.21
N GLY A 156 -7.85 -8.88 4.14
CA GLY A 156 -8.31 -9.70 3.05
C GLY A 156 -9.75 -10.16 3.14
N TRP A 157 -10.04 -11.18 2.35
CA TRP A 157 -11.34 -11.79 2.19
C TRP A 157 -11.22 -13.31 2.20
N ILE A 158 -12.25 -13.99 2.68
CA ILE A 158 -12.38 -15.43 2.65
C ILE A 158 -13.56 -15.79 1.77
N SER A 159 -13.34 -16.82 0.93
CA SER A 159 -14.41 -17.53 0.26
C SER A 159 -14.85 -18.71 1.09
N ASP A 160 -16.12 -18.70 1.47
CA ASP A 160 -16.73 -19.72 2.32
C ASP A 160 -16.86 -21.05 1.58
N ASP A 161 -17.41 -21.03 0.36
CA ASP A 161 -17.64 -22.22 -0.45
C ASP A 161 -16.35 -22.98 -0.80
N ASP A 162 -15.26 -22.25 -1.05
CA ASP A 162 -13.97 -22.84 -1.43
C ASP A 162 -13.01 -23.05 -0.23
N ALA A 163 -13.35 -22.52 0.95
CA ALA A 163 -12.44 -22.41 2.10
C ALA A 163 -11.06 -21.81 1.73
N VAL A 164 -11.07 -20.73 0.94
CA VAL A 164 -9.88 -20.03 0.42
C VAL A 164 -9.78 -18.60 0.96
N GLY A 165 -8.61 -18.22 1.43
CA GLY A 165 -8.29 -16.86 1.82
C GLY A 165 -7.54 -16.10 0.72
N PHE A 166 -7.92 -14.84 0.50
CA PHE A 166 -7.20 -13.85 -0.31
C PHE A 166 -6.72 -12.72 0.60
N TRP A 167 -5.40 -12.51 0.67
CA TRP A 167 -4.79 -11.59 1.61
C TRP A 167 -3.84 -10.60 0.94
N ILE A 168 -3.90 -9.34 1.34
CA ILE A 168 -2.86 -8.35 1.07
C ILE A 168 -1.98 -8.24 2.31
N ILE A 169 -0.72 -8.63 2.17
CA ILE A 169 0.30 -8.50 3.20
C ILE A 169 1.19 -7.32 2.83
N THR A 170 1.27 -6.35 3.75
CA THR A 170 2.09 -5.14 3.61
C THR A 170 3.25 -5.14 4.60
N PRO A 171 4.41 -5.69 4.21
CA PRO A 171 5.56 -5.85 5.11
C PRO A 171 6.29 -4.52 5.43
N SER A 172 6.12 -3.47 4.63
CA SER A 172 6.78 -2.16 4.81
C SER A 172 5.79 -1.01 4.60
N ASN A 173 6.02 0.11 5.28
CA ASN A 173 5.28 1.37 5.10
C ASN A 173 6.10 2.45 4.37
N GLU A 174 7.33 2.17 3.93
CA GLU A 174 8.25 3.16 3.35
C GLU A 174 7.72 3.84 2.07
N PHE A 175 6.76 3.19 1.41
CA PHE A 175 6.12 3.69 0.21
C PHE A 175 4.78 4.40 0.47
N ARG A 176 4.26 4.39 1.70
CA ARG A 176 3.01 5.05 2.06
C ARG A 176 3.25 6.49 2.49
N THR A 177 2.35 7.39 2.14
CA THR A 177 2.41 8.80 2.54
C THR A 177 1.78 9.04 3.92
N GLY A 178 2.18 10.14 4.58
CA GLY A 178 1.57 10.69 5.80
C GLY A 178 1.84 9.96 7.12
N GLY A 179 2.78 9.02 7.15
CA GLY A 179 3.30 8.48 8.40
C GLY A 179 2.45 7.37 9.03
N PRO A 180 2.79 6.95 10.27
CA PRO A 180 2.23 5.77 10.92
C PRO A 180 0.76 5.88 11.30
N ASN A 181 0.33 7.05 11.77
CA ASN A 181 -1.04 7.27 12.25
C ASN A 181 -1.97 7.72 11.12
N LYS A 182 -1.48 7.94 9.89
CA LYS A 182 -2.37 8.19 8.77
C LYS A 182 -3.24 6.97 8.54
N GLN A 183 -4.55 7.20 8.55
CA GLN A 183 -5.52 6.20 8.21
C GLN A 183 -5.70 6.10 6.69
N ASP A 184 -5.83 4.88 6.22
CA ASP A 184 -6.16 4.59 4.84
C ASP A 184 -7.08 3.39 4.72
N LEU A 185 -7.69 3.28 3.55
CA LEU A 185 -8.66 2.24 3.25
C LEU A 185 -7.97 0.88 3.08
N THR A 186 -8.64 -0.18 3.54
CA THR A 186 -8.17 -1.57 3.44
C THR A 186 -9.09 -2.38 2.52
N SER A 187 -10.14 -2.99 3.06
CA SER A 187 -11.18 -3.72 2.33
C SER A 187 -12.50 -2.94 2.30
N HIS A 188 -13.36 -3.19 1.30
CA HIS A 188 -14.71 -2.62 1.22
C HIS A 188 -15.73 -3.62 0.69
N VAL A 189 -17.00 -3.35 1.01
CA VAL A 189 -18.19 -3.94 0.37
C VAL A 189 -18.02 -4.19 -1.13
N GLY A 190 -18.49 -5.35 -1.61
CA GLY A 190 -18.32 -5.77 -3.00
C GLY A 190 -16.98 -6.46 -3.29
N PRO A 191 -16.66 -7.50 -2.50
CA PRO A 191 -15.32 -7.88 -2.00
C PRO A 191 -14.14 -7.18 -2.68
N ILE A 192 -13.84 -5.97 -2.22
CA ILE A 192 -12.71 -5.17 -2.70
C ILE A 192 -11.59 -5.22 -1.66
N ALA A 193 -10.36 -5.46 -2.10
CA ALA A 193 -9.15 -5.31 -1.29
C ALA A 193 -8.23 -4.25 -1.91
N LEU A 194 -7.83 -3.26 -1.11
CA LEU A 194 -7.00 -2.13 -1.52
C LEU A 194 -5.63 -2.18 -0.89
N SER A 195 -4.61 -1.75 -1.63
CA SER A 195 -3.33 -1.32 -1.07
C SER A 195 -3.11 0.14 -1.43
N MET A 196 -3.33 1.02 -0.46
CA MET A 196 -3.13 2.46 -0.63
C MET A 196 -1.65 2.82 -0.52
N PHE A 197 -1.16 3.63 -1.46
CA PHE A 197 0.20 4.19 -1.48
C PHE A 197 0.19 5.70 -1.21
N VAL A 198 -0.69 6.40 -1.91
CA VAL A 198 -0.94 7.85 -1.75
C VAL A 198 -2.44 8.05 -1.67
N SER A 199 -2.91 8.87 -0.73
CA SER A 199 -4.31 9.28 -0.69
C SER A 199 -4.49 10.57 0.09
N THR A 200 -5.54 11.31 -0.25
CA THR A 200 -6.02 12.48 0.52
C THR A 200 -6.95 12.10 1.68
N HIS A 201 -7.19 10.81 1.94
CA HIS A 201 -8.08 10.39 3.03
C HIS A 201 -7.52 10.88 4.38
N TYR A 202 -8.37 11.54 5.17
CA TYR A 202 -8.10 12.09 6.50
C TYR A 202 -7.07 13.24 6.58
N THR A 203 -6.45 13.62 5.46
CA THR A 203 -5.42 14.68 5.41
C THR A 203 -5.72 15.79 4.40
N GLY A 204 -6.70 15.58 3.52
CA GLY A 204 -6.99 16.54 2.43
C GLY A 204 -5.83 16.64 1.44
N ILE A 205 -5.76 17.76 0.71
CA ILE A 205 -4.71 18.04 -0.28
C ILE A 205 -3.42 18.58 0.34
N ASP A 206 -3.40 18.78 1.66
CA ASP A 206 -2.21 19.24 2.40
C ASP A 206 -1.15 18.13 2.51
N ILE A 207 -1.54 16.87 2.31
CA ILE A 207 -0.60 15.81 1.99
C ILE A 207 -0.12 16.07 0.55
N ASP A 208 1.14 16.46 0.39
CA ASP A 208 1.71 16.95 -0.87
C ASP A 208 1.41 16.03 -2.09
N VAL A 209 0.32 16.36 -2.80
CA VAL A 209 -0.20 15.63 -3.97
C VAL A 209 -0.11 16.44 -5.27
N THR A 210 0.46 17.65 -5.19
CA THR A 210 0.61 18.57 -6.33
C THR A 210 2.04 18.49 -6.82
N TYR A 211 2.22 18.14 -8.09
CA TYR A 211 3.53 18.05 -8.72
C TYR A 211 3.62 19.11 -9.80
N LYS A 212 4.54 20.05 -9.67
CA LYS A 212 4.78 21.11 -10.66
C LYS A 212 5.69 20.60 -11.78
N LYS A 213 5.61 21.25 -12.95
CA LYS A 213 6.62 21.09 -13.99
C LYS A 213 8.00 21.43 -13.41
N GLY A 214 9.02 20.63 -13.75
CA GLY A 214 10.35 20.71 -13.16
C GLY A 214 10.59 19.78 -11.97
N GLU A 215 9.53 19.19 -11.39
CA GLU A 215 9.66 18.28 -10.24
C GLU A 215 9.81 16.82 -10.70
N ALA A 216 11.02 16.47 -11.13
CA ALA A 216 11.36 15.11 -11.53
C ALA A 216 11.55 14.21 -10.30
N TRP A 217 11.02 12.98 -10.36
CA TRP A 217 11.23 11.98 -9.31
C TRP A 217 11.01 10.57 -9.83
N ARG A 218 11.62 9.60 -9.16
CA ARG A 218 11.36 8.17 -9.37
C ARG A 218 11.22 7.47 -8.02
N LYS A 219 10.17 6.69 -7.84
CA LYS A 219 9.88 6.00 -6.58
C LYS A 219 9.33 4.59 -6.82
N VAL A 220 9.77 3.67 -5.96
CA VAL A 220 9.21 2.32 -5.85
C VAL A 220 8.06 2.34 -4.83
N PHE A 221 6.92 1.80 -5.22
CA PHE A 221 5.76 1.59 -4.37
C PHE A 221 5.49 0.10 -4.17
N GLY A 222 5.60 -0.38 -2.93
CA GLY A 222 5.61 -1.80 -2.59
C GLY A 222 7.01 -2.30 -2.18
N PRO A 223 7.24 -3.62 -2.17
CA PRO A 223 6.30 -4.66 -2.55
C PRO A 223 5.25 -4.97 -1.49
N VAL A 224 4.04 -5.30 -1.96
CA VAL A 224 3.02 -6.01 -1.17
C VAL A 224 2.93 -7.44 -1.67
N LEU A 225 2.63 -8.39 -0.78
CA LEU A 225 2.40 -9.78 -1.14
C LEU A 225 0.90 -10.03 -1.21
N ILE A 226 0.43 -10.50 -2.36
CA ILE A 226 -0.90 -11.10 -2.49
C ILE A 226 -0.76 -12.57 -2.16
N TYR A 227 -1.25 -12.94 -0.98
CA TYR A 227 -1.11 -14.28 -0.42
C TYR A 227 -2.43 -15.04 -0.50
N LEU A 228 -2.36 -16.30 -0.90
CA LEU A 228 -3.49 -17.21 -0.98
C LEU A 228 -3.21 -18.41 -0.09
N ASN A 229 -4.21 -18.82 0.67
CA ASN A 229 -4.19 -20.07 1.42
C ASN A 229 -5.55 -20.76 1.35
N SER A 230 -5.55 -22.05 1.67
CA SER A 230 -6.74 -22.88 1.69
C SER A 230 -6.76 -23.70 2.98
N ALA A 231 -7.95 -24.03 3.46
CA ALA A 231 -8.16 -24.93 4.58
C ALA A 231 -9.10 -26.07 4.17
N SER A 232 -9.21 -27.10 5.00
CA SER A 232 -10.35 -28.01 4.95
C SER A 232 -11.63 -27.23 5.25
N SER A 233 -12.75 -27.63 4.65
CA SER A 233 -14.08 -27.03 4.90
C SER A 233 -14.68 -27.44 6.26
N ASP A 234 -13.87 -27.48 7.32
CA ASP A 234 -14.30 -27.71 8.69
C ASP A 234 -14.87 -26.43 9.33
N ASP A 235 -15.62 -26.54 10.43
CA ASP A 235 -16.31 -25.38 11.03
C ASP A 235 -15.37 -24.22 11.49
N ASP A 236 -14.04 -24.41 11.53
CA ASP A 236 -13.07 -23.39 11.97
C ASP A 236 -12.16 -22.85 10.84
N TYR A 237 -12.54 -23.06 9.56
CA TYR A 237 -11.74 -22.63 8.41
C TYR A 237 -11.43 -21.13 8.42
N HIS A 238 -12.33 -20.27 8.92
CA HIS A 238 -12.09 -18.83 9.06
C HIS A 238 -10.88 -18.51 9.93
N ASN A 239 -10.78 -19.13 11.11
CA ASN A 239 -9.66 -18.89 12.02
C ASN A 239 -8.39 -19.54 11.49
N THR A 240 -8.49 -20.72 10.88
CA THR A 240 -7.35 -21.40 10.25
C THR A 240 -6.70 -20.53 9.18
N LEU A 241 -7.50 -20.02 8.22
CA LEU A 241 -7.03 -19.16 7.14
C LEU A 241 -6.43 -17.85 7.66
N TRP A 242 -7.12 -17.19 8.61
CA TRP A 242 -6.65 -15.93 9.18
C TRP A 242 -5.35 -16.08 9.99
N ASN A 243 -5.26 -17.11 10.84
CA ASN A 243 -4.07 -17.35 11.66
C ASN A 243 -2.86 -17.71 10.80
N ASP A 244 -3.07 -18.46 9.72
CA ASP A 244 -2.03 -18.75 8.75
C ASP A 244 -1.56 -17.50 8.00
N ALA A 245 -2.48 -16.65 7.52
CA ALA A 245 -2.14 -15.37 6.92
C ALA A 245 -1.35 -14.46 7.88
N LYS A 246 -1.69 -14.44 9.17
CA LYS A 246 -0.91 -13.73 10.22
C LYS A 246 0.50 -14.29 10.36
N ARG A 247 0.68 -15.62 10.34
CA ARG A 247 2.02 -16.24 10.37
C ARG A 247 2.84 -15.84 9.14
N GLN A 248 2.21 -15.85 7.96
CA GLN A 248 2.86 -15.41 6.73
C GLN A 248 3.23 -13.93 6.81
N ALA A 249 2.36 -13.07 7.33
CA ALA A 249 2.62 -11.63 7.46
C ALA A 249 3.81 -11.31 8.38
N ARG A 250 3.98 -12.08 9.47
CA ARG A 250 5.14 -11.96 10.37
C ARG A 250 6.45 -12.41 9.73
N SER A 251 6.37 -13.30 8.75
CA SER A 251 7.52 -13.86 8.02
C SER A 251 7.81 -13.13 6.71
N ALA A 252 6.87 -12.29 6.25
CA ALA A 252 7.05 -11.44 5.09
C ALA A 252 7.96 -10.27 5.49
N PHE A 253 9.19 -10.26 4.98
CA PHE A 253 10.11 -9.15 5.16
C PHE A 253 10.31 -8.42 3.84
N VAL A 254 10.22 -7.08 3.84
CA VAL A 254 10.96 -6.23 2.87
C VAL A 254 12.38 -6.10 3.42
N GLY A 255 13.06 -7.23 3.55
CA GLY A 255 14.44 -7.28 3.96
C GLY A 255 15.30 -7.30 2.72
N LEU A 256 16.15 -6.28 2.59
CA LEU A 256 17.48 -6.38 2.00
C LEU A 256 17.88 -7.86 1.86
N ALA A 257 17.97 -8.36 0.62
CA ALA A 257 18.46 -9.70 0.40
C ALA A 257 19.82 -9.81 1.10
N ALA A 258 20.16 -11.00 1.58
CA ALA A 258 21.52 -11.27 2.02
C ALA A 258 22.51 -10.67 0.99
N PRO A 259 23.59 -10.01 1.42
CA PRO A 259 24.52 -9.34 0.51
C PRO A 259 25.15 -10.39 -0.41
N ARG A 260 24.49 -10.63 -1.56
CA ARG A 260 24.92 -11.42 -2.73
C ARG A 260 23.84 -11.52 -3.82
N ASN A 261 22.53 -11.53 -3.52
CA ASN A 261 21.46 -11.68 -4.54
C ASN A 261 20.36 -10.61 -4.40
N ALA A 262 20.60 -9.39 -4.88
CA ALA A 262 19.59 -8.33 -4.88
C ALA A 262 18.60 -8.45 -6.05
N GLY A 263 17.31 -8.26 -5.78
CA GLY A 263 16.28 -8.05 -6.81
C GLY A 263 16.20 -6.57 -7.24
N SER A 264 15.55 -6.28 -8.37
CA SER A 264 15.49 -4.92 -8.96
C SER A 264 14.92 -3.87 -7.99
N TRP A 265 13.90 -4.21 -7.20
CA TRP A 265 13.29 -3.29 -6.23
C TRP A 265 14.25 -2.81 -5.14
N GLN A 266 15.28 -3.59 -4.79
CA GLN A 266 16.28 -3.20 -3.79
C GLN A 266 17.32 -2.25 -4.36
N THR A 267 17.64 -2.36 -5.66
CA THR A 267 18.52 -1.41 -6.36
C THR A 267 17.78 -0.14 -6.76
N GLU A 268 16.48 -0.23 -7.05
CA GLU A 268 15.67 0.89 -7.53
C GLU A 268 15.02 1.71 -6.40
N GLY A 269 14.87 1.12 -5.21
CA GLY A 269 14.22 1.76 -4.06
C GLY A 269 15.16 2.46 -3.06
N LYS A 270 16.48 2.29 -3.18
CA LYS A 270 17.44 2.84 -2.23
C LYS A 270 18.14 4.07 -2.78
N ILE A 271 17.90 5.22 -2.16
CA ILE A 271 18.56 6.49 -2.46
C ILE A 271 19.27 6.97 -1.19
N ASN A 272 20.46 7.57 -1.31
CA ASN A 272 21.13 8.26 -0.21
C ASN A 272 20.27 9.46 0.24
N GLY A 273 20.08 9.64 1.55
CA GLY A 273 19.26 10.75 2.04
C GLY A 273 19.34 10.98 3.55
N LEU A 274 19.02 12.22 3.94
CA LEU A 274 18.69 12.60 5.30
C LEU A 274 17.27 12.09 5.61
N MET A 275 17.09 11.43 6.75
CA MET A 275 15.81 10.92 7.23
C MET A 275 15.45 11.58 8.55
N ASP A 276 14.19 12.01 8.68
CA ASP A 276 13.60 12.38 9.97
C ASP A 276 13.34 11.08 10.76
N TYR A 277 13.87 10.99 11.98
CA TYR A 277 13.61 9.85 12.86
C TYR A 277 12.41 10.13 13.76
N ILE A 278 11.46 9.20 13.78
CA ILE A 278 10.26 9.26 14.63
C ILE A 278 10.19 7.93 15.39
N GLU A 279 10.32 7.97 16.72
CA GLU A 279 10.30 6.78 17.58
C GLU A 279 8.91 6.12 17.64
N ASP A 280 8.89 4.78 17.64
CA ASP A 280 7.70 4.00 17.96
C ASP A 280 7.45 4.06 19.48
N GLY A 281 6.64 5.01 19.92
CA GLY A 281 6.28 5.18 21.32
C GLY A 281 5.54 6.49 21.58
N PHE A 282 4.34 6.66 21.02
CA PHE A 282 3.54 7.85 21.26
C PHE A 282 2.41 7.63 22.26
N ILE A 283 2.47 8.39 23.35
CA ILE A 283 1.26 8.95 23.97
C ILE A 283 1.12 10.36 23.38
N GLY A 284 0.29 10.52 22.34
CA GLY A 284 0.00 11.83 21.72
C GLY A 284 0.64 12.10 20.33
N ASP A 285 0.55 13.36 19.89
CA ASP A 285 0.94 13.92 18.58
C ASP A 285 2.33 14.60 18.59
N TYR A 286 3.16 14.31 19.58
CA TYR A 286 4.48 14.93 19.73
C TYR A 286 5.43 14.54 18.59
N LYS A 287 6.40 15.39 18.25
CA LYS A 287 7.46 15.09 17.26
C LYS A 287 8.81 15.35 17.92
N LEU A 288 9.70 14.37 17.92
CA LEU A 288 11.10 14.60 18.27
C LEU A 288 11.86 15.00 17.00
N ASP A 289 12.40 16.21 16.94
CA ASP A 289 13.13 16.71 15.78
C ASP A 289 14.57 16.16 15.77
N LEU A 290 14.75 15.00 15.14
CA LEU A 290 16.06 14.39 14.90
C LEU A 290 16.26 14.07 13.43
N ASN A 291 17.41 14.49 12.88
CA ASN A 291 17.83 14.20 11.52
C ASN A 291 18.95 13.16 11.53
N ILE A 292 18.76 12.03 10.83
CA ILE A 292 19.75 10.96 10.71
C ILE A 292 20.13 10.81 9.22
N THR A 293 21.42 10.77 8.91
CA THR A 293 21.90 10.44 7.55
C THR A 293 22.21 8.95 7.47
N ILE A 294 21.62 8.24 6.50
CA ILE A 294 21.89 6.81 6.26
C ILE A 294 22.68 6.64 4.96
N GLN A 295 23.80 5.91 5.00
CA GLN A 295 24.58 5.52 3.83
C GLN A 295 24.49 3.99 3.57
N PRO A 296 24.16 3.54 2.34
CA PRO A 296 24.16 2.12 1.99
C PRO A 296 25.53 1.46 2.21
N GLY A 297 25.54 0.29 2.86
CA GLY A 297 26.74 -0.55 3.00
C GLY A 297 27.70 -0.17 4.13
N ARG A 298 27.45 0.89 4.90
CA ARG A 298 28.18 1.21 6.14
C ARG A 298 27.21 1.35 7.29
N PHE A 299 26.98 0.24 8.00
CA PHE A 299 26.37 0.30 9.32
C PHE A 299 27.34 -0.37 10.29
N LYS A 300 28.03 0.42 11.12
CA LYS A 300 28.49 -0.06 12.41
C LYS A 300 27.53 0.46 13.46
N LYS A 301 27.20 -0.37 14.45
CA LYS A 301 26.39 0.01 15.63
C LYS A 301 26.97 1.24 16.37
N SER A 302 28.25 1.54 16.16
CA SER A 302 28.98 2.69 16.70
C SER A 302 28.68 4.03 16.03
N ASP A 303 28.01 4.05 14.88
CA ASP A 303 27.86 5.29 14.07
C ASP A 303 26.62 6.10 14.45
N VAL A 304 25.84 5.62 15.43
CA VAL A 304 24.69 6.32 16.03
C VAL A 304 25.07 6.67 17.48
N ASN A 305 25.62 7.86 17.69
CA ASN A 305 25.82 8.42 19.03
C ASN A 305 24.49 8.97 19.55
N LEU A 306 23.67 8.10 20.14
CA LEU A 306 22.62 8.53 21.07
C LEU A 306 23.24 8.60 22.46
N SER A 307 23.54 9.81 22.94
CA SER A 307 24.11 10.00 24.27
C SER A 307 23.03 10.00 25.36
N ASN A 308 23.13 9.01 26.27
CA ASN A 308 22.53 8.90 27.62
C ASN A 308 21.00 8.84 27.76
N THR A 309 20.40 8.19 28.76
CA THR A 309 20.80 7.31 29.88
C THR A 309 19.48 6.61 30.24
N ASP A 310 19.40 5.30 30.10
CA ASP A 310 18.61 4.38 30.93
C ASP A 310 18.40 3.04 30.21
N GLU A 311 18.43 1.98 30.99
CA GLU A 311 18.63 0.58 30.62
C GLU A 311 17.45 -0.03 29.84
N ASN A 312 17.25 0.34 28.57
CA ASN A 312 16.37 -0.43 27.69
C ASN A 312 16.99 -0.66 26.30
N ARG A 313 17.14 -1.95 25.97
CA ARG A 313 17.68 -2.43 24.69
C ARG A 313 16.71 -2.10 23.56
N TRP A 314 17.03 -1.10 22.72
CA TRP A 314 16.28 -0.83 21.51
C TRP A 314 16.84 -1.61 20.31
N LEU A 315 15.96 -2.30 19.59
CA LEU A 315 16.23 -2.90 18.29
C LEU A 315 15.81 -1.88 17.22
N ILE A 316 16.73 -1.44 16.37
CA ILE A 316 16.43 -0.49 15.28
C ILE A 316 15.42 -1.15 14.32
N ARG A 317 14.16 -0.69 14.34
CA ARG A 317 13.18 -0.93 13.29
C ARG A 317 13.11 0.34 12.45
N PHE A 318 13.51 0.26 11.19
CA PHE A 318 13.51 1.40 10.26
C PHE A 318 12.07 1.86 10.00
N CYS A 319 11.75 3.11 10.34
CA CYS A 319 10.43 3.72 10.16
C CYS A 319 10.53 5.09 9.46
N TYR A 320 9.65 5.27 8.47
CA TYR A 320 9.27 6.45 7.66
C TYR A 320 10.36 7.26 6.94
N VAL A 321 10.07 7.56 5.67
CA VAL A 321 10.96 8.24 4.73
C VAL A 321 10.30 9.52 4.24
N ARG A 322 10.88 10.68 4.56
CA ARG A 322 10.66 11.94 3.83
C ARG A 322 11.97 12.27 3.13
N LEU A 323 12.03 12.08 1.82
CA LEU A 323 13.22 12.42 1.02
C LEU A 323 13.14 13.89 0.62
N TYR A 324 14.18 14.67 0.96
CA TYR A 324 14.41 15.97 0.37
C TYR A 324 15.30 15.81 -0.87
N PRO A 325 14.99 16.45 -2.02
CA PRO A 325 15.93 16.49 -3.13
C PRO A 325 17.18 17.27 -2.73
N ILE A 326 18.35 16.67 -2.89
CA ILE A 326 19.63 17.39 -2.83
C ILE A 326 19.68 18.28 -4.07
N ARG A 327 19.51 19.60 -3.88
CA ARG A 327 19.88 20.57 -4.92
C ARG A 327 21.40 20.52 -5.08
N SER A 328 21.86 19.92 -6.17
CA SER A 328 23.25 20.01 -6.60
C SER A 328 23.52 21.42 -7.12
N THR A 329 23.81 22.37 -6.24
CA THR A 329 24.53 23.59 -6.63
C THR A 329 26.02 23.26 -6.58
N CYS A 330 26.57 22.94 -7.75
CA CYS A 330 27.99 23.02 -8.00
C CYS A 330 28.42 24.49 -7.82
N ARG A 331 29.24 24.77 -6.81
CA ARG A 331 30.15 25.93 -6.85
C ARG A 331 31.55 25.37 -6.70
N LEU A 332 32.30 25.51 -7.79
CA LEU A 332 33.73 25.36 -7.82
C LEU A 332 34.34 26.26 -6.75
N MET A 333 35.31 25.70 -6.03
CA MET A 333 36.31 26.45 -5.29
C MET A 333 37.08 27.33 -6.29
N ASP A 334 37.23 28.60 -5.95
CA ASP A 334 38.53 29.23 -5.68
C ASP A 334 38.38 30.14 -4.45
#